data_AF-A0A2E4TBF6-F1
#
_entry.id   AF-A0A2E4TBF6-F1
#
_cell.length_a   1.000
_cell.length_b   1.000
_cell.length_c   1.000
_cell.angle_alpha   90.00
_cell.angle_beta   90.00
_cell.angle_gamma   90.00
#
_symmetry.space_group_name_H-M   'P 1'
#
loop_
_entity.id
_entity.type
_entity.pdbx_description
1 polymer ?
#
loop_
_entity_poly.entity_id
_entity_poly.type
_entity_poly.pdbx_seq_one_letter_code
_entity_poly.pdbx_strand_id
1 'polypeptide(L)'
;MRRSFYPTKYASLREALSPRFEKASSWVREHRRPLSWVTTLVAVSGLTWTLSTHGGWASLTEAKLTRASYLVMAVLLWPLNLGLEAWKWRKLSSDALGHGTSRSWAVVWKEVLVGQTWALLGPFRLADGAGRLATVDDPRLKSAAGAKAFALGAASQGWATWFFAVPALALVGFGLYAGVLGLLIALVGRWVPMSFHGSVAACSLLRYVTFA
;
A
#
# COMPACT_ATOMS: atom_id res chain seq x y z
N MET A 1 25.06 16.34 -24.78
CA MET A 1 25.52 15.83 -23.47
C MET A 1 24.60 14.71 -23.00
N ARG A 2 25.12 13.48 -22.90
CA ARG A 2 24.36 12.26 -22.59
C ARG A 2 23.94 12.23 -21.12
N ARG A 3 22.63 12.28 -20.84
CA ARG A 3 22.06 12.09 -19.50
C ARG A 3 21.91 10.59 -19.24
N SER A 4 22.94 9.96 -18.67
CA SER A 4 22.86 8.56 -18.25
C SER A 4 22.14 8.46 -16.91
N PHE A 5 20.92 7.93 -16.92
CA PHE A 5 20.30 7.33 -15.75
C PHE A 5 21.15 6.11 -15.34
N TYR A 6 21.64 6.06 -14.11
CA TYR A 6 22.32 4.88 -13.60
C TYR A 6 21.31 3.91 -12.98
N PRO A 7 21.45 2.60 -13.22
CA PRO A 7 20.60 1.60 -12.59
C PRO A 7 20.82 1.61 -11.07
N THR A 8 19.74 1.81 -10.33
CA THR A 8 19.68 1.85 -8.88
C THR A 8 20.04 0.49 -8.28
N LYS A 9 21.29 0.31 -7.87
CA LYS A 9 21.61 -0.62 -6.76
C LYS A 9 21.44 0.15 -5.46
N TYR A 10 20.77 -0.47 -4.49
CA TYR A 10 20.44 0.08 -3.17
C TYR A 10 21.62 0.83 -2.56
N ALA A 11 21.55 2.15 -2.61
CA ALA A 11 22.53 3.04 -2.03
C ALA A 11 22.34 3.04 -0.51
N SER A 12 23.44 2.90 0.22
CA SER A 12 23.45 3.01 1.68
C SER A 12 22.91 4.38 2.13
N LEU A 13 22.40 4.50 3.36
CA LEU A 13 21.92 5.76 3.94
C LEU A 13 22.91 6.93 3.81
N ARG A 14 24.22 6.62 3.73
CA ARG A 14 25.32 7.56 3.55
C ARG A 14 25.44 8.08 2.10
N GLU A 15 25.09 7.26 1.11
CA GLU A 15 25.11 7.61 -0.32
C GLU A 15 23.83 8.32 -0.78
N ALA A 16 22.70 8.08 -0.09
CA ALA A 16 21.44 8.78 -0.30
C ALA A 16 21.53 10.30 -0.02
N LEU A 17 22.50 10.71 0.80
CA LEU A 17 22.84 12.11 1.10
C LEU A 17 23.80 12.74 0.07
N SER A 18 24.20 12.01 -0.97
CA SER A 18 25.05 12.58 -2.02
C SER A 18 24.23 13.48 -2.98
N PRO A 19 24.82 14.56 -3.50
CA PRO A 19 24.11 15.57 -4.30
C PRO A 19 23.49 15.04 -5.60
N ARG A 20 23.85 13.83 -6.03
CA ARG A 20 23.31 13.17 -7.23
C ARG A 20 21.97 12.47 -6.95
N PHE A 21 21.81 11.82 -5.79
CA PHE A 21 20.54 11.22 -5.37
C PHE A 21 19.57 12.28 -4.83
N GLU A 22 20.11 13.34 -4.26
CA GLU A 22 19.33 14.53 -3.88
C GLU A 22 18.60 15.12 -5.09
N LYS A 23 19.27 15.20 -6.25
CA LYS A 23 18.69 15.64 -7.54
C LYS A 23 17.59 14.74 -8.09
N ALA A 24 17.74 13.41 -7.98
CA ALA A 24 16.69 12.48 -8.38
C ALA A 24 15.48 12.60 -7.42
N SER A 25 15.73 12.72 -6.12
CA SER A 25 14.69 12.94 -5.11
C SER A 25 14.01 14.31 -5.24
N SER A 26 14.72 15.34 -5.69
CA SER A 26 14.21 16.69 -5.88
C SER A 26 13.37 16.75 -7.14
N TRP A 27 13.81 16.12 -8.24
CA TRP A 27 13.04 16.00 -9.47
C TRP A 27 11.73 15.23 -9.25
N VAL A 28 11.78 14.09 -8.55
CA VAL A 28 10.57 13.36 -8.18
C VAL A 28 9.67 14.18 -7.26
N ARG A 29 10.22 14.93 -6.30
CA ARG A 29 9.44 15.84 -5.45
C ARG A 29 8.76 16.96 -6.25
N GLU A 30 9.46 17.52 -7.21
CA GLU A 30 9.00 18.59 -8.10
C GLU A 30 7.92 18.08 -9.08
N HIS A 31 8.10 16.87 -9.61
CA HIS A 31 7.23 16.27 -10.62
C HIS A 31 6.24 15.25 -10.05
N ARG A 32 6.10 15.14 -8.72
CA ARG A 32 5.23 14.15 -8.06
C ARG A 32 3.78 14.22 -8.53
N ARG A 33 3.26 15.45 -8.68
CA ARG A 33 1.88 15.71 -9.12
C ARG A 33 1.68 15.28 -10.57
N PRO A 34 2.48 15.77 -11.55
CA PRO A 34 2.32 15.34 -12.93
C PRO A 34 2.57 13.85 -13.13
N LEU A 35 3.57 13.25 -12.46
CA LEU A 35 3.79 11.79 -12.52
C LEU A 35 2.57 11.03 -12.02
N SER A 36 2.03 11.40 -10.85
CA SER A 36 0.83 10.76 -10.31
C SER A 36 -0.35 10.87 -11.28
N TRP A 37 -0.60 12.06 -11.84
CA TRP A 37 -1.71 12.27 -12.78
C TRP A 37 -1.52 11.49 -14.07
N VAL A 38 -0.32 11.49 -14.65
CA VAL A 38 -0.01 10.72 -15.87
C VAL A 38 -0.18 9.23 -15.61
N THR A 39 0.36 8.70 -14.50
CA THR A 39 0.20 7.27 -14.19
C THR A 39 -1.25 6.89 -13.94
N THR A 40 -2.02 7.75 -13.25
CA THR A 40 -3.44 7.52 -13.03
C THR A 40 -4.21 7.56 -14.35
N LEU A 41 -3.91 8.53 -15.21
CA LEU A 41 -4.59 8.68 -16.50
C LEU A 41 -4.30 7.49 -17.42
N VAL A 42 -3.04 7.05 -17.51
CA VAL A 42 -2.66 5.84 -18.26
C VAL A 42 -3.39 4.60 -17.71
N ALA A 43 -3.45 4.44 -16.38
CA ALA A 43 -4.15 3.32 -15.77
C ALA A 43 -5.66 3.35 -16.05
N VAL A 44 -6.30 4.52 -15.92
CA VAL A 44 -7.73 4.71 -16.23
C VAL A 44 -7.99 4.47 -17.71
N SER A 45 -7.18 5.01 -18.61
CA SER A 45 -7.32 4.79 -20.06
C SER A 45 -7.17 3.31 -20.42
N GLY A 46 -6.19 2.61 -19.86
CA GLY A 46 -6.00 1.17 -20.06
C GLY A 46 -7.18 0.36 -19.53
N LEU A 47 -7.70 0.69 -18.35
CA LEU A 47 -8.85 0.03 -17.76
C LEU A 47 -10.14 0.28 -18.56
N THR A 48 -10.39 1.53 -18.96
CA THR A 48 -11.52 1.89 -19.84
C THR A 48 -11.43 1.15 -21.17
N TRP A 49 -10.24 1.12 -21.79
CA TRP A 49 -10.03 0.39 -23.04
C TRP A 49 -10.33 -1.10 -22.86
N THR A 50 -9.80 -1.73 -21.81
CA THR A 50 -10.01 -3.16 -21.50
C THR A 50 -11.50 -3.46 -21.25
N LEU A 51 -12.19 -2.63 -20.48
CA LEU A 51 -13.63 -2.78 -20.24
C LEU A 51 -14.44 -2.57 -21.51
N SER A 52 -14.03 -1.66 -22.40
CA SER A 52 -14.70 -1.46 -23.70
C SER A 52 -14.45 -2.62 -24.66
N THR A 53 -13.24 -3.16 -24.73
CA THR A 53 -12.91 -4.27 -25.66
C THR A 53 -13.53 -5.59 -25.27
N HIS A 54 -13.71 -5.83 -23.97
CA HIS A 54 -14.26 -7.10 -23.46
C HIS A 54 -15.73 -6.98 -23.03
N GLY A 55 -16.44 -5.90 -23.40
CA GLY A 55 -17.84 -5.70 -23.06
C GLY A 55 -18.12 -5.48 -21.57
N GLY A 56 -17.08 -5.26 -20.77
CA GLY A 56 -17.16 -5.08 -19.32
C GLY A 56 -18.09 -3.95 -18.88
N TRP A 57 -18.24 -2.88 -19.68
CA TRP A 57 -19.19 -1.81 -19.39
C TRP A 57 -20.66 -2.27 -19.41
N ALA A 58 -21.03 -3.09 -20.40
CA ALA A 58 -22.37 -3.68 -20.47
C ALA A 58 -22.57 -4.71 -19.35
N SER A 59 -21.54 -5.54 -19.09
CA SER A 59 -21.58 -6.51 -18.00
C SER A 59 -21.71 -5.87 -16.61
N LEU A 60 -21.15 -4.67 -16.40
CA LEU A 60 -21.32 -3.92 -15.15
C LEU A 60 -22.77 -3.45 -14.95
N THR A 61 -23.47 -3.05 -16.02
CA THR A 61 -24.89 -2.67 -15.95
C THR A 61 -25.82 -3.86 -15.79
N GLU A 62 -25.38 -5.05 -16.21
CA GLU A 62 -26.12 -6.31 -16.08
C GLU A 62 -25.77 -7.09 -14.81
N ALA A 63 -24.77 -6.64 -14.05
CA ALA A 63 -24.31 -7.30 -12.84
C ALA A 63 -25.42 -7.34 -11.79
N LYS A 64 -26.06 -8.50 -11.65
CA LYS A 64 -27.06 -8.75 -10.60
C LYS A 64 -26.40 -9.37 -9.38
N LEU A 65 -26.85 -8.97 -8.21
CA LEU A 65 -26.46 -9.61 -6.96
C LEU A 65 -27.08 -11.02 -6.90
N THR A 66 -26.31 -12.02 -7.33
CA THR A 66 -26.78 -13.42 -7.40
C THR A 66 -26.85 -14.08 -6.03
N ARG A 67 -26.03 -13.63 -5.06
CA ARG A 67 -25.96 -14.20 -3.70
C ARG A 67 -25.88 -13.08 -2.65
N ALA A 68 -27.02 -12.70 -2.11
CA ALA A 68 -27.11 -11.68 -1.06
C ALA A 68 -26.30 -12.03 0.20
N SER A 69 -26.16 -13.32 0.52
CA SER A 69 -25.32 -13.79 1.63
C SER A 69 -23.86 -13.38 1.50
N TYR A 70 -23.29 -13.35 0.29
CA TYR A 70 -21.93 -12.90 0.07
C TYR A 70 -21.77 -11.38 0.22
N LEU A 71 -22.80 -10.61 -0.15
CA LEU A 71 -22.82 -9.18 0.14
C LEU A 71 -22.87 -8.93 1.65
N VAL A 72 -23.74 -9.62 2.38
CA VAL A 72 -23.82 -9.51 3.84
C VAL A 72 -22.48 -9.88 4.47
N MET A 73 -21.86 -10.98 4.03
CA MET A 73 -20.55 -11.40 4.51
C MET A 73 -19.48 -10.33 4.22
N ALA A 74 -19.44 -9.77 3.01
CA ALA A 74 -18.51 -8.68 2.66
C ALA A 74 -18.71 -7.43 3.53
N VAL A 75 -19.97 -7.06 3.81
CA VAL A 75 -20.31 -5.95 4.71
C VAL A 75 -19.86 -6.24 6.14
N LEU A 76 -19.98 -7.47 6.64
CA LEU A 76 -19.53 -7.86 7.97
C LEU A 76 -18.00 -7.96 8.09
N LEU A 77 -17.32 -8.32 7.01
CA LEU A 77 -15.85 -8.39 6.95
C LEU A 77 -15.22 -6.99 6.86
N TRP A 78 -15.97 -5.98 6.43
CA TRP A 78 -15.49 -4.61 6.37
C TRP A 78 -15.05 -4.06 7.73
N PRO A 79 -15.88 -4.06 8.80
CA PRO A 79 -15.46 -3.61 10.13
C PRO A 79 -14.22 -4.35 10.65
N LEU A 80 -14.12 -5.65 10.39
CA LEU A 80 -12.96 -6.47 10.78
C LEU A 80 -11.69 -5.98 10.06
N ASN A 81 -11.78 -5.76 8.75
CA ASN A 81 -10.69 -5.23 7.94
C ASN A 81 -10.23 -3.84 8.41
N LEU A 82 -11.18 -2.96 8.74
CA LEU A 82 -10.85 -1.65 9.31
C LEU A 82 -10.22 -1.78 10.70
N GLY A 83 -10.70 -2.70 11.53
CA GLY A 83 -10.13 -2.97 12.85
C GLY A 83 -8.68 -3.44 12.79
N LEU A 84 -8.36 -4.33 11.85
CA LEU A 84 -6.99 -4.77 11.58
C LEU A 84 -6.11 -3.61 11.11
N GLU A 85 -6.66 -2.72 10.28
CA GLU A 85 -5.94 -1.54 9.81
C GLU A 85 -5.69 -0.52 10.94
N ALA A 86 -6.68 -0.30 11.80
CA ALA A 86 -6.54 0.55 12.98
C ALA A 86 -5.53 -0.02 13.97
N TRP A 87 -5.56 -1.33 14.22
CA TRP A 87 -4.58 -2.00 15.07
C TRP A 87 -3.15 -1.83 14.53
N LYS A 88 -2.96 -2.09 13.23
CA LYS A 88 -1.67 -1.92 12.56
C LYS A 88 -1.18 -0.48 12.65
N TRP A 89 -2.05 0.48 12.35
CA TRP A 89 -1.71 1.90 12.41
C TRP A 89 -1.37 2.35 13.83
N ARG A 90 -2.12 1.91 14.83
CA ARG A 90 -1.84 2.16 16.24
C ARG A 90 -0.46 1.65 16.63
N LYS A 91 -0.13 0.41 16.26
CA LYS A 91 1.16 -0.21 16.60
C LYS A 91 2.32 0.57 15.97
N LEU A 92 2.27 0.80 14.66
CA LEU A 92 3.33 1.49 13.92
C LEU A 92 3.52 2.95 14.36
N SER A 93 2.42 3.69 14.56
CA SER A 93 2.50 5.08 15.02
C SER A 93 2.90 5.19 16.48
N SER A 94 2.56 4.22 17.33
CA SER A 94 3.04 4.17 18.72
C SER A 94 4.54 3.85 18.79
N ASP A 95 4.99 2.85 18.03
CA ASP A 95 6.41 2.48 17.98
C ASP A 95 7.26 3.62 17.39
N ALA A 96 6.72 4.41 16.47
CA ALA A 96 7.39 5.60 15.93
C ALA A 96 7.52 6.76 16.94
N LEU A 97 6.69 6.79 17.99
CA LEU A 97 6.75 7.79 19.07
C LEU A 97 7.72 7.40 20.19
N GLY A 98 8.11 6.13 20.27
CA GLY A 98 9.04 5.60 21.26
C GLY A 98 8.49 4.35 21.96
N HIS A 99 9.39 3.46 22.40
CA HIS A 99 9.05 2.24 23.11
C HIS A 99 8.23 2.53 24.38
N GLY A 100 7.15 1.76 24.60
CA GLY A 100 6.25 1.92 25.75
C GLY A 100 5.15 2.98 25.56
N THR A 101 5.18 3.75 24.47
CA THR A 101 4.07 4.67 24.13
C THR A 101 2.91 3.87 23.55
N SER A 102 1.68 4.19 23.93
CA SER A 102 0.48 3.57 23.37
C SER A 102 -0.55 4.64 23.03
N ARG A 103 -0.85 4.79 21.74
CA ARG A 103 -1.82 5.79 21.28
C ARG A 103 -3.26 5.37 21.59
N SER A 104 -4.11 6.34 21.86
CA SER A 104 -5.55 6.11 22.08
C SER A 104 -6.21 5.57 20.82
N TRP A 105 -7.12 4.59 21.00
CA TRP A 105 -7.90 4.01 19.91
C TRP A 105 -8.77 5.05 19.21
N ALA A 106 -9.38 5.98 19.94
CA ALA A 106 -10.27 6.99 19.34
C ALA A 106 -9.53 7.85 18.31
N VAL A 107 -8.30 8.24 18.62
CA VAL A 107 -7.44 9.04 17.73
C VAL A 107 -7.03 8.24 16.49
N VAL A 108 -6.61 6.99 16.70
CA VAL A 108 -6.20 6.09 15.60
C VAL A 108 -7.37 5.81 14.66
N TRP A 109 -8.57 5.55 15.20
CA TRP A 109 -9.76 5.29 14.41
C TRP A 109 -10.14 6.50 13.55
N LYS A 110 -10.11 7.71 14.13
CA LYS A 110 -10.31 8.95 13.38
C LYS A 110 -9.32 9.06 12.21
N GLU A 111 -8.03 8.86 12.47
CA GLU A 111 -6.99 8.94 11.43
C GLU A 111 -7.21 7.92 10.32
N VAL A 112 -7.51 6.67 10.66
CA VAL A 112 -7.73 5.59 9.69
C VAL A 112 -8.97 5.84 8.86
N LEU A 113 -10.08 6.28 9.47
CA LEU A 113 -11.31 6.59 8.75
C LEU A 113 -11.10 7.75 7.77
N VAL A 114 -10.45 8.83 8.21
CA VAL A 114 -10.12 9.95 7.32
C VAL A 114 -9.18 9.49 6.21
N GLY A 115 -8.15 8.71 6.53
CA GLY A 115 -7.27 8.09 5.53
C GLY A 115 -8.04 7.30 4.47
N GLN A 116 -8.95 6.42 4.87
CA GLN A 116 -9.79 5.66 3.95
C GLN A 116 -10.69 6.58 3.09
N THR A 117 -11.26 7.64 3.67
CA THR A 117 -12.01 8.63 2.90
C THR A 117 -11.15 9.30 1.83
N TRP A 118 -9.92 9.69 2.16
CA TRP A 118 -8.98 10.25 1.18
C TRP A 118 -8.54 9.22 0.14
N ALA A 119 -8.41 7.95 0.52
CA ALA A 119 -8.10 6.85 -0.39
C ALA A 119 -9.16 6.69 -1.49
N LEU A 120 -10.43 7.00 -1.20
CA LEU A 120 -11.52 6.99 -2.18
C LEU A 120 -11.45 8.16 -3.17
N LEU A 121 -10.84 9.29 -2.77
CA LEU A 121 -10.82 10.53 -3.55
C LEU A 121 -9.52 10.75 -4.34
N GLY A 122 -8.47 9.95 -4.09
CA GLY A 122 -7.16 10.12 -4.70
C GLY A 122 -6.46 8.80 -5.00
N PRO A 123 -5.18 8.83 -5.41
CA PRO A 123 -4.41 7.60 -5.64
C PRO A 123 -4.32 6.80 -4.33
N PHE A 124 -5.15 5.74 -4.25
CA PHE A 124 -5.55 4.99 -3.04
C PHE A 124 -4.56 5.08 -1.87
N ARG A 125 -3.33 4.59 -2.04
CA ARG A 125 -2.36 4.49 -0.91
C ARG A 125 -1.65 5.80 -0.56
N LEU A 126 -1.43 6.68 -1.54
CA LEU A 126 -0.80 7.97 -1.26
C LEU A 126 -1.79 8.94 -0.62
N ALA A 127 -3.04 8.92 -1.08
CA ALA A 127 -4.11 9.72 -0.51
C ALA A 127 -4.47 9.24 0.91
N ASP A 128 -4.47 7.92 1.16
CA ASP A 128 -4.63 7.34 2.51
C ASP A 128 -3.56 7.86 3.48
N GLY A 129 -2.29 7.76 3.09
CA GLY A 129 -1.18 8.24 3.91
C GLY A 129 -1.26 9.74 4.19
N ALA A 130 -1.60 10.54 3.17
CA ALA A 130 -1.77 11.98 3.32
C ALA A 130 -2.94 12.33 4.27
N GLY A 131 -4.08 11.66 4.13
CA GLY A 131 -5.26 11.87 4.98
C GLY A 131 -4.99 11.53 6.45
N ARG A 132 -4.27 10.44 6.71
CA ARG A 132 -3.84 10.08 8.08
C ARG A 132 -2.90 11.13 8.64
N LEU A 133 -1.81 11.45 7.94
CA LEU A 133 -0.79 12.38 8.45
C LEU A 133 -1.34 13.80 8.63
N ALA A 134 -2.32 14.22 7.82
CA ALA A 134 -2.98 15.51 7.96
C ALA A 134 -3.85 15.61 9.24
N THR A 135 -4.37 14.48 9.73
CA THR A 135 -5.29 14.44 10.88
C THR A 135 -4.66 13.97 12.18
N VAL A 136 -3.38 13.61 12.15
CA VAL A 136 -2.64 13.28 13.36
C VAL A 136 -2.47 14.50 14.25
N ASP A 137 -2.80 14.37 15.53
CA ASP A 137 -2.66 15.46 16.49
C ASP A 137 -1.22 15.62 17.00
N ASP A 138 -0.43 14.53 17.08
CA ASP A 138 0.96 14.56 17.57
C ASP A 138 1.93 15.14 16.50
N PRO A 139 2.61 16.27 16.77
CA PRO A 139 3.51 16.92 15.82
C PRO A 139 4.67 16.03 15.35
N ARG A 140 5.13 15.08 16.19
CA ARG A 140 6.24 14.18 15.85
C ARG A 140 5.85 13.26 14.70
N LEU A 141 4.59 12.84 14.64
CA LEU A 141 4.05 11.97 13.59
C LEU A 141 3.67 12.73 12.32
N LYS A 142 3.53 14.06 12.34
CA LYS A 142 3.36 14.87 11.11
C LYS A 142 4.64 14.93 10.25
N SER A 143 5.76 14.44 10.79
CA SER A 143 7.07 14.46 10.16
C SER A 143 7.46 13.13 9.50
N ALA A 144 8.76 12.94 9.24
CA ALA A 144 9.32 11.70 8.70
C ALA A 144 8.96 10.45 9.51
N ALA A 145 8.73 10.57 10.83
CA ALA A 145 8.38 9.43 11.67
C ALA A 145 7.03 8.81 11.29
N GLY A 146 5.98 9.61 11.10
CA GLY A 146 4.68 9.09 10.67
C GLY A 146 4.70 8.64 9.20
N ALA A 147 5.44 9.32 8.33
CA ALA A 147 5.63 8.88 6.95
C ALA A 147 6.32 7.51 6.88
N LYS A 148 7.33 7.27 7.71
CA LYS A 148 8.00 5.97 7.83
C LYS A 148 7.06 4.90 8.39
N ALA A 149 6.30 5.21 9.43
CA ALA A 149 5.29 4.30 9.99
C ALA A 149 4.26 3.90 8.92
N PHE A 150 3.76 4.86 8.13
CA PHE A 150 2.83 4.59 7.05
C PHE A 150 3.46 3.75 5.94
N ALA A 151 4.67 4.11 5.49
CA ALA A 151 5.40 3.38 4.47
C ALA A 151 5.65 1.91 4.86
N LEU A 152 5.98 1.65 6.14
CA LEU A 152 6.12 0.31 6.68
C LEU A 152 4.80 -0.46 6.63
N GLY A 153 3.69 0.14 7.06
CA GLY A 153 2.37 -0.48 6.99
C GLY A 153 1.85 -0.70 5.56
N ALA A 154 2.27 0.15 4.61
CA ALA A 154 1.97 -0.01 3.20
C ALA A 154 2.78 -1.14 2.57
N ALA A 155 4.08 -1.19 2.87
CA ALA A 155 4.99 -2.24 2.44
C ALA A 155 4.57 -3.61 2.98
N SER A 156 4.22 -3.72 4.27
CA SER A 156 3.77 -4.99 4.87
C SER A 156 2.53 -5.57 4.16
N GLN A 157 1.60 -4.69 3.78
CA GLN A 157 0.42 -5.10 3.03
C GLN A 157 0.74 -5.44 1.57
N GLY A 158 1.70 -4.74 0.94
CA GLY A 158 2.21 -5.14 -0.38
C GLY A 158 2.87 -6.52 -0.38
N TRP A 159 3.66 -6.82 0.66
CA TRP A 159 4.25 -8.13 0.88
C TRP A 159 3.19 -9.23 1.02
N ALA A 160 2.13 -8.98 1.79
CA ALA A 160 1.01 -9.90 1.88
C ALA A 160 0.34 -10.13 0.52
N THR A 161 0.12 -9.08 -0.27
CA THR A 161 -0.41 -9.20 -1.65
C THR A 161 0.44 -10.14 -2.49
N TRP A 162 1.75 -9.93 -2.47
CA TRP A 162 2.69 -10.68 -3.31
C TRP A 162 2.78 -12.14 -2.87
N PHE A 163 2.71 -12.39 -1.56
CA PHE A 163 2.65 -13.75 -1.00
C PHE A 163 1.44 -14.54 -1.50
N PHE A 164 0.25 -13.93 -1.57
CA PHE A 164 -0.97 -14.57 -2.11
C PHE A 164 -0.99 -14.64 -3.64
N ALA A 165 -0.33 -13.70 -4.33
CA ALA A 165 -0.27 -13.68 -5.79
C ALA A 165 0.51 -14.86 -6.37
N VAL A 166 1.56 -15.34 -5.70
CA VAL A 166 2.37 -16.49 -6.16
C VAL A 166 1.54 -17.78 -6.32
N PRO A 167 0.85 -18.29 -5.28
CA PRO A 167 0.03 -19.49 -5.43
C PRO A 167 -1.16 -19.26 -6.37
N ALA A 168 -1.75 -18.06 -6.39
CA ALA A 168 -2.82 -17.73 -7.33
C ALA A 168 -2.36 -17.84 -8.80
N LEU A 169 -1.20 -17.27 -9.14
CA LEU A 169 -0.62 -17.39 -10.48
C LEU A 169 -0.28 -18.83 -10.85
N ALA A 170 0.20 -19.62 -9.89
CA ALA A 170 0.47 -21.04 -10.12
C ALA A 170 -0.82 -21.81 -10.43
N LEU A 171 -1.91 -21.56 -9.68
CA LEU A 171 -3.20 -22.23 -9.88
C LEU A 171 -3.87 -21.86 -11.21
N VAL A 172 -3.65 -20.64 -11.72
CA VAL A 172 -4.21 -20.18 -13.01
C VAL A 172 -3.35 -20.63 -14.20
N GLY A 173 -2.29 -21.42 -13.98
CA GLY A 173 -1.46 -22.00 -15.04
C GLY A 173 -0.26 -21.13 -15.46
N PHE A 174 0.00 -20.02 -14.76
CA PHE A 174 1.12 -19.11 -15.01
C PHE A 174 2.36 -19.47 -14.17
N GLY A 175 2.73 -20.76 -14.13
CA GLY A 175 3.76 -21.29 -13.24
C GLY A 175 5.14 -20.62 -13.36
N LEU A 176 5.57 -20.27 -14.58
CA LEU A 176 6.83 -19.54 -14.79
C LEU A 176 6.81 -18.15 -14.14
N TYR A 177 5.71 -17.40 -14.32
CA TYR A 177 5.54 -16.08 -13.72
C TYR A 177 5.43 -16.15 -12.20
N ALA A 178 4.75 -17.18 -11.67
CA ALA A 178 4.70 -17.46 -10.23
C ALA A 178 6.11 -17.71 -9.66
N GLY A 179 6.94 -18.50 -10.34
CA GLY A 179 8.33 -18.76 -9.97
C GLY A 179 9.20 -17.50 -9.98
N VAL A 180 9.11 -16.69 -11.04
CA VAL A 180 9.83 -15.41 -11.14
C VAL A 180 9.40 -14.46 -10.02
N LEU A 181 8.10 -14.31 -9.79
CA LEU A 181 7.57 -13.45 -8.73
C LEU A 181 8.02 -13.94 -7.34
N GLY A 182 7.94 -15.24 -7.07
CA GLY A 182 8.42 -15.85 -5.82
C GLY A 182 9.91 -15.60 -5.58
N LEU A 183 10.73 -15.70 -6.62
CA LEU A 183 12.17 -15.46 -6.53
C LEU A 183 12.47 -13.96 -6.28
N LEU A 184 11.74 -13.05 -6.92
CA LEU A 184 11.83 -11.61 -6.66
C LEU A 184 11.43 -11.26 -5.22
N ILE A 185 10.33 -11.85 -4.71
CA ILE A 185 9.89 -11.73 -3.31
C ILE A 185 11.00 -12.19 -2.37
N ALA A 186 11.60 -13.36 -2.61
CA ALA A 186 12.67 -13.88 -1.76
C ALA A 186 13.92 -12.99 -1.77
N LEU A 187 14.32 -12.51 -2.95
CA LEU A 187 15.48 -11.62 -3.12
C LEU A 187 15.30 -10.28 -2.42
N VAL A 188 14.12 -9.67 -2.54
CA VAL A 188 13.82 -8.39 -1.87
C VAL A 188 13.58 -8.61 -0.37
N GLY A 189 13.01 -9.76 0.02
CA GLY A 189 12.69 -10.12 1.41
C GLY A 189 13.94 -10.28 2.27
N ARG A 190 15.07 -10.72 1.69
CA ARG A 190 16.38 -10.75 2.35
C ARG A 190 16.81 -9.41 2.95
N TRP A 191 16.34 -8.30 2.39
CA TRP A 191 16.72 -6.95 2.82
C TRP A 191 15.70 -6.32 3.78
N VAL A 192 14.61 -7.03 4.08
CA VAL A 192 13.59 -6.59 5.05
C VAL A 192 13.96 -7.20 6.41
N PRO A 193 14.35 -6.40 7.41
CA PRO A 193 14.70 -6.94 8.72
C PRO A 193 13.49 -7.63 9.37
N MET A 194 13.61 -8.94 9.59
CA MET A 194 12.62 -9.82 10.23
C MET A 194 12.25 -9.39 11.65
N SER A 195 13.12 -8.63 12.31
CA SER A 195 12.94 -8.20 13.70
C SER A 195 11.81 -7.21 13.91
N PHE A 196 11.29 -6.54 12.87
CA PHE A 196 10.51 -5.34 13.12
C PHE A 196 9.01 -5.57 13.35
N HIS A 197 8.27 -6.44 12.63
CA HIS A 197 6.83 -6.61 12.96
C HIS A 197 6.14 -7.88 12.43
N GLY A 198 6.42 -9.05 13.02
CA GLY A 198 5.65 -10.28 12.72
C GLY A 198 4.14 -10.09 12.89
N SER A 199 3.71 -9.28 13.86
CA SER A 199 2.30 -8.97 14.10
C SER A 199 1.69 -8.03 13.05
N VAL A 200 2.44 -7.07 12.48
CA VAL A 200 1.97 -6.22 11.37
C VAL A 200 1.88 -7.02 10.07
N ALA A 201 2.81 -7.95 9.84
CA ALA A 201 2.74 -8.90 8.74
C ALA A 201 1.53 -9.84 8.90
N ALA A 202 1.30 -10.38 10.10
CA ALA A 202 0.13 -11.21 10.41
C ALA A 202 -1.19 -10.45 10.18
N CYS A 203 -1.31 -9.21 10.68
CA CYS A 203 -2.48 -8.39 10.39
C CYS A 203 -2.64 -8.12 8.89
N SER A 204 -1.54 -7.92 8.16
CA SER A 204 -1.60 -7.72 6.70
C SER A 204 -2.07 -8.97 5.96
N LEU A 205 -1.62 -10.16 6.39
CA LEU A 205 -2.08 -11.45 5.84
C LEU A 205 -3.55 -11.74 6.18
N LEU A 206 -3.95 -11.49 7.43
CA LEU A 206 -5.34 -11.67 7.87
C LEU A 206 -6.30 -10.78 7.08
N ARG A 207 -5.91 -9.54 6.74
CA ARG A 207 -6.71 -8.66 5.87
C ARG A 207 -6.93 -9.22 4.46
N TYR A 208 -6.05 -10.08 3.96
CA TYR A 208 -6.26 -10.79 2.69
C TYR A 208 -7.18 -11.99 2.86
N VAL A 209 -7.01 -12.77 3.94
CA VAL A 209 -7.91 -13.89 4.25
C VAL A 209 -9.35 -13.42 4.48
N THR A 210 -9.55 -12.22 5.04
CA THR A 210 -10.89 -11.67 5.23
C THR A 210 -11.64 -11.35 3.94
N PHE A 211 -11.02 -11.37 2.76
CA PHE A 211 -11.72 -11.14 1.48
C PHE A 211 -11.36 -12.17 0.40
N ALA A 212 -10.61 -13.21 0.75
CA ALA A 212 -10.28 -14.33 -0.12
C ALA A 212 -11.40 -15.39 -0.04
#